data_AF-A0A3P9MYN2-F1
#
_entry.id   AF-A0A3P9MYN2-F1
#
_cell.length_a   1.000
_cell.length_b   1.000
_cell.length_c   1.000
_cell.angle_alpha   90.00
_cell.angle_beta   90.00
_cell.angle_gamma   90.00
#
_symmetry.space_group_name_H-M   'P 1'
#
loop_
_entity.id
_entity.type
_entity.pdbx_description
1 polymer ?
#
loop_
_entity_poly.entity_id
_entity_poly.type
_entity_poly.pdbx_seq_one_letter_code
_entity_poly.pdbx_strand_id
1 'polypeptide(L)'
;MNSEESPEKEIFISRQNLKAKRIPKSLSLLTQRFVRLLQEAEHGELDLGHAFKVLAVKHIRRIYDITNVLEGIGLIVKISTPKQSLYNRTPHDSKFMNLNSELKYLKWKESILDQQRMLVEDVIRSQTEEWKKYPFCSSLCIYVGFQYVS
;
A
#
# COMPACT_ATOMS: atom_id res chain seq x y z
N MET A 1 -49.10 -15.28 0.65
CA MET A 1 -48.59 -15.46 2.02
C MET A 1 -47.14 -15.84 1.92
N ASN A 2 -46.28 -14.98 2.44
CA ASN A 2 -44.86 -15.24 2.63
C ASN A 2 -44.69 -16.36 3.66
N SER A 3 -43.70 -17.21 3.43
CA SER A 3 -43.01 -17.92 4.51
C SER A 3 -41.65 -18.38 3.98
N GLU A 4 -40.68 -17.48 4.20
CA GLU A 4 -39.34 -17.74 4.71
C GLU A 4 -38.43 -18.69 3.91
N GLU A 5 -37.62 -18.06 3.06
CA GLU A 5 -36.35 -18.61 2.60
C GLU A 5 -35.32 -18.50 3.75
N SER A 6 -35.13 -19.60 4.50
CA SER A 6 -34.11 -19.73 5.56
C SER A 6 -32.72 -20.02 4.97
N PRO A 7 -31.62 -19.43 5.47
CA PRO A 7 -30.28 -19.46 4.87
C PRO A 7 -29.48 -20.74 5.14
N GLU A 8 -30.12 -21.85 5.49
CA GLU A 8 -29.46 -23.10 5.91
C GLU A 8 -28.69 -23.84 4.80
N LYS A 9 -28.83 -23.37 3.55
CA LYS A 9 -28.27 -24.00 2.34
C LYS A 9 -26.74 -23.88 2.25
N GLU A 10 -26.09 -23.01 3.04
CA GLU A 10 -24.61 -22.91 3.09
C GLU A 10 -23.94 -23.72 4.21
N ILE A 11 -24.72 -24.35 5.10
CA ILE A 11 -24.17 -25.22 6.18
C ILE A 11 -23.75 -26.59 5.63
N PHE A 12 -24.11 -26.91 4.38
CA PHE A 12 -23.81 -28.18 3.72
C PHE A 12 -22.51 -28.18 2.90
N ILE A 13 -21.43 -27.57 3.38
CA ILE A 13 -20.09 -28.04 2.98
C ILE A 13 -19.76 -29.26 3.84
N SER A 14 -20.40 -30.37 3.44
CA SER A 14 -19.97 -31.76 3.51
C SER A 14 -19.05 -32.15 4.67
N ARG A 15 -19.66 -32.58 5.78
CA ARG A 15 -19.04 -33.38 6.86
C ARG A 15 -18.63 -34.80 6.44
N GLN A 16 -18.56 -35.12 5.13
CA GLN A 16 -18.30 -36.47 4.62
C GLN A 16 -17.06 -36.55 3.70
N ASN A 17 -15.94 -35.96 4.12
CA ASN A 17 -14.63 -36.32 3.57
C ASN A 17 -13.55 -36.35 4.67
N LEU A 18 -13.73 -37.28 5.61
CA LEU A 18 -12.82 -37.56 6.74
C LEU A 18 -11.73 -38.60 6.42
N LYS A 19 -11.33 -38.76 5.15
CA LYS A 19 -10.08 -39.48 4.82
C LYS A 19 -8.94 -38.48 4.70
N ALA A 20 -8.26 -38.24 5.83
CA ALA A 20 -6.95 -37.61 5.91
C ALA A 20 -6.75 -36.36 5.02
N LYS A 21 -7.71 -35.43 5.00
CA LYS A 21 -7.49 -34.15 4.33
C LYS A 21 -6.57 -33.32 5.23
N ARG A 22 -5.27 -33.47 4.99
CA ARG A 22 -4.18 -32.67 5.55
C ARG A 22 -4.64 -31.21 5.59
N ILE A 23 -5.15 -30.75 6.74
CA ILE A 23 -5.51 -29.34 6.94
C ILE A 23 -4.28 -28.57 6.48
N PRO A 24 -4.38 -27.64 5.52
CA PRO A 24 -3.19 -26.95 5.04
C PRO A 24 -2.63 -26.13 6.21
N LYS A 25 -1.65 -26.69 6.93
CA LYS A 25 -0.92 -26.04 8.02
C LYS A 25 0.04 -24.95 7.51
N SER A 26 -0.22 -24.42 6.32
CA SER A 26 0.67 -23.44 5.71
C SER A 26 0.57 -22.13 6.48
N LEU A 27 1.71 -21.44 6.55
CA LEU A 27 1.76 -20.11 7.16
C LEU A 27 0.74 -19.17 6.49
N SER A 28 0.58 -19.26 5.17
CA SER A 28 -0.42 -18.49 4.40
C SER A 28 -1.86 -18.65 4.88
N LEU A 29 -2.30 -19.86 5.25
CA LEU A 29 -3.66 -20.05 5.80
C LEU A 29 -3.79 -19.45 7.20
N LEU A 30 -2.77 -19.62 8.04
CA LEU A 30 -2.73 -19.02 9.38
C LEU A 30 -2.74 -17.49 9.28
N THR A 31 -2.00 -16.92 8.34
CA THR A 31 -1.98 -15.48 8.05
C THR A 31 -3.35 -14.99 7.60
N GLN A 32 -4.02 -15.67 6.67
CA GLN A 32 -5.35 -15.25 6.23
C GLN A 32 -6.38 -15.24 7.37
N ARG A 33 -6.36 -16.26 8.23
CA ARG A 33 -7.27 -16.31 9.39
C ARG A 33 -6.90 -15.27 10.45
N PHE A 34 -5.62 -15.05 10.68
CA PHE A 34 -5.12 -14.02 11.60
C PHE A 34 -5.55 -12.62 11.15
N VAL A 35 -5.43 -12.31 9.86
CA VAL A 35 -5.87 -11.03 9.29
C VAL A 35 -7.39 -10.86 9.41
N ARG A 36 -8.18 -11.92 9.21
CA ARG A 36 -9.64 -11.85 9.44
C ARG A 36 -9.98 -11.54 10.89
N LEU A 37 -9.36 -12.21 11.85
CA LEU A 37 -9.55 -11.92 13.28
C LEU A 37 -9.14 -10.49 13.63
N LEU A 38 -8.08 -9.98 13.01
CA LEU A 38 -7.63 -8.60 13.18
C LEU A 38 -8.58 -7.56 12.55
N GLN A 39 -9.32 -7.94 11.50
CA GLN A 39 -10.35 -7.10 10.86
C GLN A 39 -11.69 -7.13 11.61
N GLU A 40 -12.03 -8.28 12.19
CA GLU A 40 -13.25 -8.50 12.99
C GLU A 40 -13.10 -7.97 14.43
N ALA A 41 -11.86 -7.72 14.88
CA ALA A 41 -11.58 -7.20 16.21
C ALA A 41 -12.15 -5.79 16.41
N GLU A 42 -12.88 -5.63 17.51
CA GLU A 42 -13.45 -4.34 17.92
C GLU A 42 -12.33 -3.32 18.16
N HIS A 43 -12.46 -2.12 17.58
CA HIS A 43 -11.46 -1.06 17.61
C HIS A 43 -10.09 -1.42 16.99
N GLY A 44 -10.00 -2.52 16.22
CA GLY A 44 -8.74 -2.97 15.64
C GLY A 44 -7.76 -3.55 16.65
N GLU A 45 -8.18 -3.82 17.89
CA GLU A 45 -7.34 -4.42 18.92
C GLU A 45 -7.58 -5.93 19.02
N LEU A 46 -6.64 -6.72 18.50
CA LEU A 46 -6.68 -8.18 18.57
C LEU A 46 -5.99 -8.68 19.85
N ASP A 47 -6.75 -9.33 20.73
CA ASP A 47 -6.20 -10.09 21.86
C ASP A 47 -5.43 -11.32 21.34
N LEU A 48 -4.12 -11.37 21.62
CA LEU A 48 -3.30 -12.53 21.23
C LEU A 48 -3.76 -13.80 21.94
N GLY A 49 -4.21 -13.72 23.19
CA GLY A 49 -4.76 -14.86 23.94
C GLY A 49 -5.97 -15.47 23.23
N HIS A 50 -6.86 -14.62 22.73
CA HIS A 50 -7.98 -15.03 21.88
C HIS A 50 -7.51 -15.60 20.53
N ALA A 51 -6.59 -14.91 19.85
CA ALA A 51 -6.02 -15.38 18.58
C ALA A 51 -5.36 -16.76 18.71
N PHE A 52 -4.67 -17.06 19.83
CA PHE A 52 -4.09 -18.37 20.10
C PHE A 52 -5.15 -19.47 20.24
N LYS A 53 -6.27 -19.18 20.92
CA LYS A 53 -7.39 -20.12 21.08
C LYS A 53 -8.06 -20.43 19.74
N VAL A 54 -8.25 -19.41 18.89
CA VAL A 54 -8.96 -19.55 17.61
C VAL A 54 -8.07 -20.10 16.50
N LEU A 55 -6.82 -19.66 16.41
CA LEU A 55 -5.93 -20.02 15.29
C LEU A 55 -5.19 -21.32 15.53
N ALA A 56 -4.69 -21.57 16.74
CA ALA A 56 -3.96 -22.81 17.01
C ALA A 56 -3.52 -23.00 18.46
N VAL A 57 -4.22 -23.88 19.18
CA VAL A 57 -3.78 -24.45 20.47
C VAL A 57 -2.38 -25.13 20.38
N LYS A 58 -1.91 -25.53 19.18
CA LYS A 58 -0.62 -26.23 18.94
C LYS A 58 0.41 -25.48 18.06
N HIS A 59 0.13 -24.26 17.58
CA HIS A 59 1.02 -23.54 16.64
C HIS A 59 1.41 -22.14 17.12
N ILE A 60 1.70 -22.01 18.42
CA ILE A 60 2.12 -20.75 19.05
C ILE A 60 3.31 -20.12 18.31
N ARG A 61 4.24 -20.94 17.78
CA ARG A 61 5.42 -20.48 17.05
C ARG A 61 5.08 -19.73 15.75
N ARG A 62 4.01 -20.12 15.05
CA ARG A 62 3.62 -19.52 13.75
C ARG A 62 2.95 -18.17 13.91
N ILE A 63 2.30 -17.92 15.04
CA ILE A 63 1.75 -16.60 15.36
C ILE A 63 2.87 -15.58 15.44
N TYR A 64 3.99 -15.90 16.09
CA TYR A 64 5.15 -15.00 16.12
C TYR A 64 5.74 -14.74 14.73
N ASP A 65 5.77 -15.74 13.85
CA ASP A 65 6.21 -15.52 12.47
C ASP A 65 5.30 -14.52 11.74
N ILE A 66 3.99 -14.58 11.99
CA ILE A 66 3.02 -13.64 11.41
C ILE A 66 3.16 -12.26 12.06
N THR A 67 3.23 -12.17 13.38
CA THR A 67 3.29 -10.89 14.09
C THR A 67 4.58 -10.16 13.80
N ASN A 68 5.73 -10.84 13.74
CA ASN A 68 7.01 -10.21 13.46
C ASN A 68 7.06 -9.62 12.04
N VAL A 69 6.47 -10.32 11.06
CA VAL A 69 6.38 -9.80 9.69
C VAL A 69 5.45 -8.60 9.63
N LEU A 70 4.26 -8.68 10.23
CA LEU A 70 3.30 -7.57 10.23
C LEU A 70 3.80 -6.35 11.04
N GLU A 71 4.54 -6.58 12.12
CA GLU A 71 5.20 -5.54 12.92
C GLU A 71 6.37 -4.91 12.13
N GLY A 72 7.18 -5.73 11.47
CA GLY A 72 8.28 -5.26 10.61
C GLY A 72 7.81 -4.44 9.41
N ILE A 73 6.62 -4.71 8.88
CA ILE A 73 5.97 -3.89 7.83
C ILE A 73 5.27 -2.66 8.45
N GLY A 74 5.01 -2.66 9.76
CA GLY A 74 4.33 -1.59 10.49
C GLY A 74 2.81 -1.63 10.44
N LEU A 75 2.20 -2.72 9.95
CA LEU A 75 0.75 -2.91 9.88
C LEU A 75 0.12 -3.23 11.24
N ILE A 76 0.91 -3.72 12.19
CA ILE A 76 0.46 -3.93 13.56
C ILE A 76 1.47 -3.36 14.56
N VAL A 77 0.99 -3.05 15.75
CA VAL A 77 1.83 -2.64 16.89
C VAL A 77 1.48 -3.47 18.11
N LYS A 78 2.50 -3.90 18.84
CA LYS A 78 2.32 -4.56 20.14
C LYS A 78 1.92 -3.53 21.18
N ILE A 79 0.73 -3.67 21.76
CA ILE A 79 0.34 -2.86 22.91
C ILE A 79 0.78 -3.62 24.17
N SER A 80 1.58 -2.98 25.02
CA SER A 80 2.01 -3.54 26.30
C SER A 80 0.93 -3.37 27.37
N THR A 81 -0.25 -3.94 27.14
CA THR A 81 -1.27 -4.15 28.19
C THR A 81 -1.05 -5.52 28.85
N PRO A 82 -1.56 -5.76 30.07
CA PRO A 82 -1.49 -7.07 30.73
C PRO A 82 -2.12 -8.22 29.92
N LYS A 83 -2.88 -7.91 28.86
CA LYS A 83 -3.53 -8.87 27.95
C LYS A 83 -2.75 -9.14 26.65
N GLN A 84 -1.59 -8.50 26.45
CA GLN A 84 -0.75 -8.63 25.25
C GLN A 84 -1.56 -8.52 23.95
N SER A 85 -2.09 -7.34 23.66
CA SER A 85 -2.92 -7.08 22.48
C SER A 85 -2.11 -6.52 21.30
N LEU A 86 -2.66 -6.66 20.10
CA LEU A 86 -2.12 -6.10 18.86
C LEU A 86 -3.09 -5.09 18.29
N TYR A 87 -2.58 -3.92 17.95
CA TYR A 87 -3.37 -2.90 17.27
C TYR A 87 -3.16 -3.00 15.77
N ASN A 88 -4.23 -3.15 15.01
CA ASN A 88 -4.23 -3.01 13.56
C ASN A 88 -4.02 -1.53 13.22
N ARG A 89 -2.84 -1.22 12.70
CA ARG A 89 -2.60 0.04 12.01
C ARG A 89 -3.24 -0.08 10.64
N THR A 90 -4.57 -0.09 10.62
CA THR A 90 -5.31 -0.12 9.37
C THR A 90 -4.82 1.03 8.46
N PRO A 91 -5.01 0.92 7.14
CA PRO A 91 -4.95 2.08 6.25
C PRO A 91 -5.93 3.21 6.64
N HIS A 92 -6.77 3.01 7.67
CA HIS A 92 -7.68 3.99 8.25
C HIS A 92 -7.00 4.90 9.30
N ASP A 93 -5.68 4.92 9.39
CA ASP A 93 -5.01 6.08 9.97
C ASP A 93 -5.31 7.28 9.06
N SER A 94 -6.00 8.29 9.60
CA SER A 94 -6.23 9.58 8.92
C SER A 94 -4.94 10.13 8.29
N LYS A 95 -3.80 9.84 8.92
CA LYS A 95 -2.46 10.14 8.43
C LYS A 95 -2.12 9.44 7.11
N PHE A 96 -2.47 8.17 6.91
CA PHE A 96 -2.24 7.44 5.66
C PHE A 96 -3.12 7.97 4.52
N MET A 97 -4.39 8.28 4.82
CA MET A 97 -5.29 8.92 3.84
C MET A 97 -4.80 10.31 3.44
N ASN A 98 -4.34 11.10 4.42
CA ASN A 98 -3.73 12.41 4.18
C ASN A 98 -2.45 12.27 3.34
N LEU A 99 -1.52 11.39 3.72
CA LEU A 99 -0.29 11.15 2.95
C LEU A 99 -0.58 10.69 1.52
N ASN A 100 -1.57 9.81 1.33
CA ASN A 100 -1.91 9.32 0.00
C ASN A 100 -2.57 10.41 -0.86
N SER A 101 -3.38 11.28 -0.24
CA SER A 101 -3.94 12.46 -0.92
C SER A 101 -2.86 13.47 -1.29
N GLU A 102 -1.89 13.71 -0.39
CA GLU A 102 -0.74 14.58 -0.62
C GLU A 102 0.17 14.02 -1.72
N LEU A 103 0.42 12.72 -1.72
CA LEU A 103 1.20 12.04 -2.75
C LEU A 103 0.53 12.14 -4.13
N LYS A 104 -0.80 12.01 -4.20
CA LYS A 104 -1.56 12.23 -5.45
C LYS A 104 -1.45 13.66 -5.93
N TYR A 105 -1.61 14.63 -5.04
CA TYR A 105 -1.47 16.05 -5.36
C TYR A 105 -0.07 16.40 -5.86
N LEU A 106 0.97 15.91 -5.17
CA LEU A 106 2.37 16.12 -5.55
C LEU A 106 2.67 15.51 -6.92
N LYS A 107 2.21 14.29 -7.21
CA LYS A 107 2.34 13.68 -8.54
C LYS A 107 1.66 14.48 -9.63
N TRP A 108 0.46 15.01 -9.37
CA TRP A 108 -0.22 15.89 -10.32
C TRP A 108 0.60 17.16 -10.57
N LYS A 109 1.09 17.79 -9.51
CA LYS A 109 1.90 19.02 -9.60
C LYS A 109 3.20 18.78 -10.37
N GLU A 110 3.89 17.68 -10.12
CA GLU A 110 5.09 17.26 -10.87
C GLU A 110 4.76 17.09 -12.37
N SER A 111 3.66 16.42 -12.69
CA SER A 111 3.23 16.26 -14.09
C SER A 111 2.97 17.59 -14.80
N ILE A 112 2.43 18.60 -14.11
CA ILE A 112 2.23 19.94 -14.68
C ILE A 112 3.57 20.64 -14.91
N LEU A 113 4.49 20.54 -13.95
CA LEU A 113 5.83 21.13 -14.08
C LEU A 113 6.62 20.50 -15.24
N ASP A 114 6.53 19.18 -15.41
CA ASP A 114 7.16 18.48 -16.54
C ASP A 114 6.57 18.92 -17.89
N GLN A 115 5.26 19.14 -17.98
CA GLN A 115 4.63 19.69 -19.18
C GLN A 115 5.14 21.11 -19.50
N GLN A 116 5.23 21.97 -18.48
CA GLN A 116 5.76 23.33 -18.65
C GLN A 116 7.22 23.31 -19.10
N ARG A 117 8.06 22.44 -18.50
CA ARG A 117 9.46 22.26 -18.91
C ARG A 117 9.54 21.88 -20.38
N MET A 118 8.76 20.89 -20.81
CA MET A 118 8.75 20.46 -22.21
C MET A 118 8.37 21.58 -23.18
N LEU A 119 7.34 22.37 -22.85
CA LEU A 119 6.93 23.49 -23.71
C LEU A 119 8.04 24.54 -23.84
N VAL A 120 8.70 24.89 -22.73
CA VAL A 120 9.81 25.86 -22.75
C VAL A 120 10.98 25.32 -23.55
N GLU A 121 11.34 24.04 -23.36
CA GLU A 121 12.40 23.39 -24.13
C GLU A 121 12.08 23.37 -25.63
N ASP A 122 10.82 23.15 -26.01
CA ASP A 122 10.40 23.15 -27.40
C ASP A 122 10.46 24.55 -28.03
N VAL A 123 10.01 25.58 -27.30
CA VAL A 123 10.12 26.98 -27.74
C VAL A 123 11.58 27.41 -27.91
N ILE A 124 12.45 27.07 -26.96
CA ILE A 124 13.89 27.37 -27.06
C ILE A 124 14.46 26.67 -28.28
N ARG A 125 14.15 25.38 -28.46
CA ARG A 125 14.61 24.59 -29.61
C ARG A 125 14.15 25.21 -30.92
N SER A 126 12.85 25.53 -31.06
CA SER A 126 12.33 26.10 -32.31
C SER A 126 12.98 27.44 -32.63
N GLN A 127 13.17 28.32 -31.65
CA GLN A 127 13.86 29.60 -31.85
C GLN A 127 15.34 29.42 -32.19
N THR A 128 16.05 28.50 -31.53
CA THR A 128 17.47 28.23 -31.85
C THR A 128 17.66 27.66 -33.26
N GLU A 129 16.76 26.80 -33.74
CA GLU A 129 16.78 26.29 -35.11
C GLU A 129 16.41 27.37 -36.13
N GLU A 130 15.48 28.26 -35.79
CA GLU A 130 15.09 29.39 -36.63
C GLU A 130 16.24 30.40 -36.81
N TRP A 131 17.02 30.67 -35.75
CA TRP A 131 18.17 31.58 -35.83
C TRP A 131 19.34 31.00 -36.64
N LYS A 132 19.52 29.67 -36.62
CA LYS A 132 20.52 28.97 -37.46
C LYS A 132 20.23 29.11 -38.97
N LYS A 133 19.00 29.42 -39.36
CA LYS A 133 18.61 29.60 -40.77
C LYS A 133 19.16 30.90 -41.39
N TYR A 134 19.59 31.86 -40.58
CA TYR A 134 20.09 33.15 -41.06
C TYR A 134 21.63 33.21 -40.95
N PRO A 135 22.37 33.31 -42.08
CA PRO A 135 23.84 33.18 -42.09
C PRO A 135 24.59 34.30 -41.35
N PHE A 136 23.93 35.43 -41.05
CA PHE A 136 24.50 36.55 -40.30
C PHE A 136 24.28 36.46 -38.77
N CYS A 137 23.47 35.51 -38.29
CA CYS A 137 23.15 35.37 -36.86
C CYS A 137 24.21 34.56 -36.10
N SER A 138 24.91 33.65 -36.78
CA SER A 138 25.96 32.81 -36.18
C SER A 138 27.21 33.61 -35.76
N SER A 139 27.57 34.65 -36.51
CA SER A 139 28.74 35.50 -36.21
C SER A 139 28.50 36.50 -35.09
N LEU A 140 27.26 36.99 -34.92
CA LEU A 140 26.90 37.91 -33.83
C LEU A 140 26.74 37.18 -32.48
N CYS A 141 26.23 35.95 -32.49
CA CYS A 141 26.03 35.17 -31.25
C CYS A 141 27.36 34.79 -30.58
N ILE A 142 28.43 34.57 -31.36
CA ILE A 142 29.80 34.38 -30.84
C ILE A 142 30.32 35.68 -30.21
N TYR A 143 30.06 36.83 -30.83
CA TYR A 143 30.56 38.12 -30.35
C TYR A 143 29.92 38.57 -29.02
N VAL A 144 28.63 38.33 -28.82
CA VAL A 144 27.93 38.74 -27.58
C VAL A 144 28.24 37.78 -26.41
N GLY A 145 28.51 36.50 -26.68
CA GLY A 145 28.88 35.51 -25.65
C GLY A 145 30.23 35.77 -24.97
N PHE A 146 31.18 36.40 -25.67
CA PHE A 146 32.49 36.78 -25.09
C PHE A 146 32.43 38.04 -24.22
N GLN A 147 31.44 38.93 -24.39
CA GLN A 147 31.35 40.18 -23.64
C GLN A 147 30.78 40.01 -22.21
N TYR A 148 30.17 38.86 -21.90
CA TYR A 148 29.55 38.57 -20.59
C TYR A 148 30.37 37.61 -19.71
N VAL A 149 31.60 37.26 -20.11
CA VAL A 149 32.55 36.43 -19.33
C VAL A 149 33.86 37.20 -19.07
N SER A 150 33.79 38.49 -18.76
CA SER A 150 34.94 39.27 -18.26
C SER A 150 34.53 40.20 -17.13
#